data_AF-A0A4S2KP24-F1
#
_entry.id   AF-A0A4S2KP24-F1
#
_cell.length_a   1.000
_cell.length_b   1.000
_cell.length_c   1.000
_cell.angle_alpha   90.00
_cell.angle_beta   90.00
_cell.angle_gamma   90.00
#
_symmetry.space_group_name_H-M   'P 1'
#
loop_
_entity.id
_entity.type
_entity.pdbx_description
1 polymer ?
#
loop_
_entity_poly.entity_id
_entity_poly.type
_entity_poly.pdbx_seq_one_letter_code
_entity_poly.pdbx_strand_id
1 'polypeptide(L)'
;MVLLSLPYREMPPAKPIIYDAKRRDMSKLLEAYPEGADLFLVCEVHGGKPRPSVSWYLESQNIHASTEVRETQGPGGETNVVTISNVTVKALTRRHHHAKLSCRANNTQLAPPPTTTVVIELNMRPLKVEILGKDQILSAGKTYDVRCQSTGSRPPAVLTWWKSSKQLKGQKKNDGVSLQFTPTVEDEGKFLVCRAENPKLPEAGIEDRWKLRVHCKYQVE
;
A
#
# COMPACT_ATOMS: atom_id res chain seq x y z
N MET A 1 -24.03 -35.26 -51.37
CA MET A 1 -23.98 -33.87 -50.88
C MET A 1 -23.40 -33.92 -49.48
N VAL A 2 -22.08 -33.76 -49.36
CA VAL A 2 -21.41 -33.73 -48.04
C VAL A 2 -21.62 -32.31 -47.52
N LEU A 3 -22.48 -32.16 -46.51
CA LEU A 3 -22.54 -30.93 -45.72
C LEU A 3 -21.21 -30.83 -44.97
N LEU A 4 -20.22 -30.15 -45.57
CA LEU A 4 -19.04 -29.69 -44.85
C LEU A 4 -19.53 -28.68 -43.82
N SER A 5 -19.72 -29.13 -42.59
CA SER A 5 -19.88 -28.23 -41.45
C SER A 5 -18.66 -27.31 -41.43
N LEU A 6 -18.90 -26.01 -41.61
CA LEU A 6 -17.86 -25.01 -41.43
C LEU A 6 -17.23 -25.24 -40.04
N PRO A 7 -15.89 -25.37 -39.93
CA PRO A 7 -15.27 -25.55 -38.62
C PRO A 7 -15.66 -24.35 -37.76
N TYR A 8 -16.23 -24.63 -36.58
CA TYR A 8 -16.65 -23.62 -35.62
C TYR A 8 -15.48 -22.65 -35.40
N ARG A 9 -15.62 -21.41 -35.86
CA ARG A 9 -14.51 -20.46 -35.85
C ARG A 9 -14.29 -19.95 -34.44
N GLU A 10 -13.32 -20.55 -33.75
CA GLU A 10 -12.87 -20.09 -32.44
C GLU A 10 -12.25 -18.70 -32.57
N MET A 11 -12.62 -17.79 -31.67
CA MET A 11 -12.14 -16.42 -31.65
C MET A 11 -11.67 -16.09 -30.25
N PRO A 12 -10.40 -15.67 -30.06
CA PRO A 12 -9.91 -15.26 -28.75
C PRO A 12 -10.67 -14.01 -28.26
N PRO A 13 -10.89 -13.88 -26.95
CA PRO A 13 -11.46 -12.66 -26.38
C PRO A 13 -10.47 -11.49 -26.46
N ALA A 14 -10.98 -10.27 -26.34
CA ALA A 14 -10.14 -9.09 -26.18
C ALA A 14 -9.33 -9.16 -24.88
N LYS A 15 -8.24 -8.38 -24.81
CA LYS A 15 -7.46 -8.24 -23.58
C LYS A 15 -8.34 -7.65 -22.47
N PRO A 16 -8.33 -8.22 -21.25
CA PRO A 16 -9.17 -7.73 -20.15
C PRO A 16 -8.85 -6.27 -19.79
N ILE A 17 -9.88 -5.50 -19.45
CA ILE A 17 -9.74 -4.12 -18.96
C ILE A 17 -10.10 -4.11 -17.48
N ILE A 18 -9.20 -3.58 -16.64
CA ILE A 18 -9.41 -3.53 -15.19
C ILE A 18 -9.65 -2.09 -14.74
N TYR A 19 -10.74 -1.85 -14.02
CA TYR A 19 -11.10 -0.53 -13.49
C TYR A 19 -11.65 -0.57 -12.06
N ASP A 20 -11.61 0.57 -11.38
CA ASP A 20 -12.20 0.74 -10.05
C ASP A 20 -13.70 1.10 -10.08
N ALA A 21 -14.32 1.26 -8.91
CA ALA A 21 -15.73 1.67 -8.82
C ALA A 21 -16.06 3.01 -9.49
N LYS A 22 -15.06 3.87 -9.76
CA LYS A 22 -15.20 5.16 -10.44
C LYS A 22 -14.88 5.08 -11.94
N ARG A 23 -14.75 3.86 -12.50
CA ARG A 23 -14.32 3.59 -13.89
C ARG A 23 -12.96 4.20 -14.25
N ARG A 24 -12.06 4.37 -13.28
CA ARG A 24 -10.67 4.73 -13.57
C ARG A 24 -9.93 3.47 -14.04
N ASP A 25 -9.20 3.57 -15.14
CA ASP A 25 -8.35 2.48 -15.63
C ASP A 25 -7.23 2.21 -14.63
N MET A 26 -7.22 1.01 -14.06
CA MET A 26 -6.26 0.58 -13.04
C MET A 26 -5.07 -0.17 -13.65
N SER A 27 -5.05 -0.35 -14.97
CA SER A 27 -3.91 -0.87 -15.72
C SER A 27 -2.75 0.14 -15.77
N LYS A 28 -3.00 1.40 -15.39
CA LYS A 28 -2.03 2.49 -15.28
C LYS A 28 -1.96 2.99 -13.83
N LEU A 29 -0.76 3.45 -13.46
CA LEU A 29 -0.30 3.91 -12.13
C LEU A 29 -1.39 4.01 -11.05
N LEU A 30 -1.42 3.00 -10.16
CA LEU A 30 -2.28 2.93 -8.98
C LEU A 30 -1.98 4.09 -8.00
N GLU A 31 -3.01 4.76 -7.50
CA GLU A 31 -2.89 5.43 -6.20
C GLU A 31 -2.71 4.36 -5.12
N ALA A 32 -1.74 4.54 -4.22
CA ALA A 32 -1.46 3.56 -3.17
C ALA A 32 -2.61 3.48 -2.14
N TYR A 33 -2.99 2.26 -1.77
CA TYR A 33 -4.09 2.00 -0.84
C TYR A 33 -3.59 1.98 0.61
N PRO A 34 -4.39 2.43 1.59
CA PRO A 34 -4.02 2.27 2.99
C PRO A 34 -3.95 0.79 3.39
N GLU A 35 -2.96 0.42 4.19
CA GLU A 35 -2.90 -0.87 4.87
C GLU A 35 -4.20 -1.11 5.66
N GLY A 36 -4.80 -2.28 5.47
CA GLY A 36 -6.08 -2.67 6.06
C GLY A 36 -7.31 -2.29 5.24
N ALA A 37 -7.17 -1.54 4.14
CA ALA A 37 -8.29 -1.20 3.26
C ALA A 37 -8.79 -2.41 2.44
N ASP A 38 -10.02 -2.32 1.94
CA ASP A 38 -10.57 -3.27 0.98
C ASP A 38 -10.33 -2.76 -0.45
N LEU A 39 -9.79 -3.63 -1.32
CA LEU A 39 -9.59 -3.35 -2.74
C LEU A 39 -10.72 -3.97 -3.55
N PHE A 40 -11.50 -3.14 -4.23
CA PHE A 40 -12.55 -3.57 -5.17
C PHE A 40 -12.13 -3.22 -6.60
N LEU A 41 -12.16 -4.22 -7.49
CA LEU A 41 -11.88 -4.05 -8.91
C LEU A 41 -12.88 -4.79 -9.78
N VAL A 42 -13.09 -4.25 -10.96
CA VAL A 42 -13.92 -4.81 -12.02
C VAL A 42 -13.02 -5.16 -13.19
N CYS A 43 -13.24 -6.34 -13.77
CA CYS A 43 -12.59 -6.80 -14.98
C CYS A 43 -13.64 -6.99 -16.07
N GLU A 44 -13.42 -6.35 -17.20
CA GLU A 44 -14.31 -6.38 -18.36
C GLU A 44 -13.61 -7.01 -19.56
N VAL A 45 -14.27 -7.97 -20.19
CA VAL A 45 -13.73 -8.76 -21.30
C VAL A 45 -14.75 -8.74 -22.44
N HIS A 46 -14.30 -8.36 -23.63
CA HIS A 46 -15.14 -8.26 -24.82
C HIS A 46 -14.93 -9.45 -25.76
N GLY A 47 -16.02 -9.99 -26.29
CA GLY A 47 -16.02 -11.06 -27.29
C GLY A 47 -15.56 -12.42 -26.76
N GLY A 48 -14.99 -13.23 -27.65
CA GLY A 48 -14.62 -14.61 -27.39
C GLY A 48 -15.68 -15.61 -27.88
N LYS A 49 -15.25 -16.58 -28.69
CA LYS A 49 -16.06 -17.72 -29.13
C LYS A 49 -15.24 -19.00 -28.98
N PRO A 50 -15.65 -19.99 -28.17
CA PRO A 50 -16.75 -19.95 -27.20
C PRO A 50 -16.59 -18.82 -26.16
N ARG A 51 -17.65 -18.51 -25.41
CA ARG A 51 -17.62 -17.45 -24.40
C ARG A 51 -16.52 -17.70 -23.37
N PRO A 52 -15.71 -16.69 -23.00
CA PRO A 52 -14.61 -16.88 -22.07
C PRO A 52 -15.09 -17.04 -20.63
N SER A 53 -14.44 -17.92 -19.86
CA SER A 53 -14.46 -17.88 -18.41
C SER A 53 -13.48 -16.81 -17.92
N VAL A 54 -13.94 -15.91 -17.06
CA VAL A 54 -13.11 -14.85 -16.47
C VAL A 54 -12.76 -15.23 -15.05
N SER A 55 -11.47 -15.18 -14.69
CA SER A 55 -10.99 -15.58 -13.38
C SER A 55 -9.94 -14.62 -12.85
N TRP A 56 -9.97 -14.39 -11.53
CA TRP A 56 -9.02 -13.55 -10.82
C TRP A 56 -7.95 -14.38 -10.12
N TYR A 57 -6.72 -13.88 -10.14
CA TYR A 57 -5.58 -14.49 -9.48
C TYR A 57 -4.80 -13.43 -8.71
N LEU A 58 -4.62 -13.64 -7.40
CA LEU A 58 -3.64 -12.88 -6.61
C LEU A 58 -2.36 -13.70 -6.53
N GLU A 59 -1.29 -13.17 -7.08
CA GLU A 59 -0.09 -13.91 -7.45
C GLU A 59 -0.45 -15.11 -8.35
N SER A 60 -0.47 -16.31 -7.76
CA SER A 60 -0.85 -17.56 -8.44
C SER A 60 -2.10 -18.20 -7.85
N GLN A 61 -2.69 -17.60 -6.81
CA GLN A 61 -3.86 -18.14 -6.13
C GLN A 61 -5.14 -17.60 -6.76
N ASN A 62 -6.03 -18.50 -7.16
CA ASN A 62 -7.34 -18.12 -7.67
C ASN A 62 -8.21 -17.52 -6.56
N ILE A 63 -8.87 -16.41 -6.85
CA ILE A 63 -9.81 -15.76 -5.93
C ILE A 63 -11.23 -15.96 -6.45
N HIS A 64 -12.13 -16.34 -5.54
CA HIS A 64 -13.55 -16.38 -5.84
C HIS A 64 -14.09 -14.98 -6.12
N ALA A 65 -14.72 -14.82 -7.28
CA ALA A 65 -15.25 -13.56 -7.77
C ALA A 65 -16.64 -13.79 -8.37
N SER A 66 -17.46 -12.75 -8.39
CA SER A 66 -18.74 -12.81 -9.12
C SER A 66 -18.50 -12.50 -10.59
N THR A 67 -19.31 -13.11 -11.46
CA THR A 67 -19.25 -12.92 -12.91
C THR A 67 -20.64 -12.68 -13.45
N GLU A 68 -20.80 -11.66 -14.28
CA GLU A 68 -22.01 -11.35 -15.03
C GLU A 68 -21.69 -11.34 -16.53
N VAL A 69 -22.66 -11.72 -17.35
CA VAL A 69 -22.54 -11.72 -18.82
C VAL A 69 -23.62 -10.82 -19.38
N ARG A 70 -23.23 -9.94 -20.30
CA ARG A 70 -24.12 -9.02 -21.01
C ARG A 70 -24.00 -9.30 -22.50
N GLU A 71 -25.11 -9.61 -23.14
CA GLU A 71 -25.18 -9.83 -24.59
C GLU A 71 -26.09 -8.75 -25.20
N THR A 72 -25.59 -8.04 -26.21
CA THR A 72 -26.37 -7.04 -26.96
C THR A 72 -26.30 -7.33 -28.45
N GLN A 73 -27.42 -7.12 -29.15
CA GLN A 73 -27.46 -7.25 -30.60
C GLN A 73 -27.07 -5.92 -31.25
N GLY A 74 -26.04 -5.95 -32.08
CA GLY A 74 -25.62 -4.83 -32.88
C GLY A 74 -26.57 -4.57 -34.05
N PRO A 75 -26.49 -3.38 -34.69
CA PRO A 75 -27.39 -3.00 -35.79
C PRO A 75 -27.35 -3.95 -37.00
N GLY A 76 -26.24 -4.68 -37.18
CA GLY A 76 -26.04 -5.67 -38.25
C GLY A 76 -26.33 -7.13 -37.88
N GLY A 77 -26.97 -7.39 -36.73
CA GLY A 77 -27.23 -8.76 -36.25
C GLY A 77 -26.04 -9.44 -35.56
N GLU A 78 -24.92 -8.73 -35.41
CA GLU A 78 -23.76 -9.20 -34.64
C GLU A 78 -24.06 -9.22 -33.14
N THR A 79 -23.71 -10.30 -32.44
CA THR A 79 -23.86 -10.37 -30.98
C THR A 79 -22.59 -9.87 -30.30
N ASN A 80 -22.71 -8.75 -29.58
CA ASN A 80 -21.68 -8.22 -28.71
C ASN A 80 -21.81 -8.88 -27.33
N VAL A 81 -20.82 -9.68 -26.96
CA VAL A 81 -20.77 -10.33 -25.65
C VAL A 81 -19.74 -9.64 -24.79
N VAL A 82 -20.14 -9.23 -23.60
CA VAL A 82 -19.26 -8.66 -22.58
C VAL A 82 -19.37 -9.50 -21.32
N THR A 83 -18.25 -10.02 -20.84
CA THR A 83 -18.15 -10.73 -19.56
C THR A 83 -17.49 -9.81 -18.55
N ILE A 84 -18.16 -9.57 -17.42
CA ILE A 84 -17.70 -8.68 -16.37
C ILE A 84 -17.51 -9.52 -15.10
N SER A 85 -16.38 -9.36 -14.42
CA SER A 85 -16.12 -10.05 -13.16
C SER A 85 -15.59 -9.09 -12.10
N ASN A 86 -16.19 -9.16 -10.91
CA ASN A 86 -15.90 -8.26 -9.80
C ASN A 86 -15.18 -9.00 -8.68
N VAL A 87 -14.08 -8.44 -8.20
CA VAL A 87 -13.28 -9.01 -7.11
C VAL A 87 -13.15 -8.01 -5.96
N THR A 88 -13.20 -8.53 -4.73
CA THR A 88 -12.88 -7.77 -3.52
C THR A 88 -11.77 -8.50 -2.76
N VAL A 89 -10.60 -7.86 -2.63
CA VAL A 89 -9.54 -8.31 -1.73
C VAL A 89 -9.70 -7.55 -0.42
N LYS A 90 -10.18 -8.25 0.61
CA LYS A 90 -10.45 -7.65 1.92
C LYS A 90 -9.17 -7.45 2.73
N ALA A 91 -9.15 -6.41 3.55
CA ALA A 91 -8.13 -6.13 4.56
C ALA A 91 -6.69 -6.29 4.04
N LEU A 92 -6.27 -5.37 3.16
CA LEU A 92 -4.95 -5.42 2.53
C LEU A 92 -3.82 -5.45 3.57
N THR A 93 -3.08 -6.55 3.62
CA THR A 93 -1.91 -6.69 4.47
C THR A 93 -0.64 -6.22 3.77
N ARG A 94 0.43 -5.99 4.53
CA ARG A 94 1.76 -5.65 4.01
C ARG A 94 2.30 -6.64 2.98
N ARG A 95 1.87 -7.90 3.04
CA ARG A 95 2.30 -8.94 2.09
C ARG A 95 1.71 -8.75 0.69
N HIS A 96 0.60 -8.01 0.58
CA HIS A 96 0.01 -7.68 -0.73
C HIS A 96 0.73 -6.55 -1.43
N HIS A 97 1.70 -5.91 -0.78
CA HIS A 97 2.47 -4.85 -1.38
C HIS A 97 3.35 -5.36 -2.52
N HIS A 98 3.27 -4.71 -3.68
CA HIS A 98 3.79 -5.19 -4.97
C HIS A 98 3.19 -6.53 -5.43
N ALA A 99 2.12 -7.02 -4.80
CA ALA A 99 1.50 -8.25 -5.24
C ALA A 99 0.74 -8.03 -6.56
N LYS A 100 0.77 -9.04 -7.42
CA LYS A 100 0.15 -9.03 -8.74
C LYS A 100 -1.27 -9.56 -8.67
N LEU A 101 -2.25 -8.71 -8.95
CA LEU A 101 -3.64 -9.12 -9.10
C LEU A 101 -3.99 -9.17 -10.60
N SER A 102 -4.28 -10.36 -11.11
CA SER A 102 -4.44 -10.63 -12.53
C SER A 102 -5.86 -11.07 -12.85
N CYS A 103 -6.45 -10.48 -13.88
CA CYS A 103 -7.66 -10.97 -14.51
C CYS A 103 -7.31 -11.73 -15.79
N ARG A 104 -7.80 -12.97 -15.90
CA ARG A 104 -7.51 -13.89 -17.00
C ARG A 104 -8.81 -14.27 -17.71
N ALA A 105 -8.84 -14.10 -19.02
CA ALA A 105 -9.95 -14.49 -19.88
C ALA A 105 -9.61 -15.77 -20.63
N ASN A 106 -10.23 -16.89 -20.27
CA ASN A 106 -9.95 -18.19 -20.86
C ASN A 106 -11.12 -18.67 -21.72
N ASN A 107 -10.92 -18.85 -23.03
CA ASN A 107 -11.95 -19.36 -23.94
C ASN A 107 -11.63 -20.74 -24.51
N THR A 108 -10.35 -21.04 -24.80
CA THR A 108 -9.92 -22.29 -25.44
C THR A 108 -8.52 -22.69 -24.94
N GLN A 109 -8.12 -23.95 -25.16
CA GLN A 109 -6.78 -24.44 -24.79
C GLN A 109 -5.71 -24.22 -25.88
N LEU A 110 -6.10 -23.61 -27.00
CA LEU A 110 -5.22 -23.45 -28.17
C LEU A 110 -4.21 -22.31 -28.03
N ALA A 111 -4.49 -21.34 -27.15
CA ALA A 111 -3.64 -20.17 -26.95
C ALA A 111 -3.54 -19.78 -25.47
N PRO A 112 -2.44 -19.12 -25.07
CA PRO A 112 -2.38 -18.49 -23.76
C PRO A 112 -3.51 -17.47 -23.60
N PRO A 113 -4.25 -17.51 -22.49
CA PRO A 113 -5.41 -16.65 -22.31
C PRO A 113 -4.99 -15.19 -22.10
N PRO A 114 -5.67 -14.25 -22.76
CA PRO A 114 -5.46 -12.83 -22.53
C PRO A 114 -5.57 -12.48 -21.05
N THR A 115 -4.54 -11.80 -20.54
CA THR A 115 -4.40 -11.49 -19.12
C THR A 115 -3.99 -10.03 -18.95
N THR A 116 -4.60 -9.37 -17.97
CA THR A 116 -4.22 -8.03 -17.51
C THR A 116 -3.92 -8.10 -16.03
N THR A 117 -2.81 -7.50 -15.62
CA THR A 117 -2.30 -7.54 -14.25
C THR A 117 -2.16 -6.14 -13.71
N VAL A 118 -2.64 -5.93 -12.48
CA VAL A 118 -2.38 -4.72 -11.69
C VAL A 118 -1.42 -5.07 -10.55
N VAL A 119 -0.54 -4.13 -10.21
CA VAL A 119 0.38 -4.26 -9.08
C VAL A 119 -0.17 -3.44 -7.92
N ILE A 120 -0.35 -4.08 -6.77
CA ILE A 120 -0.93 -3.43 -5.59
C ILE A 120 0.13 -2.57 -4.90
N GLU A 121 -0.11 -1.27 -4.82
CA GLU A 121 0.70 -0.31 -4.07
C GLU A 121 0.03 0.04 -2.73
N LEU A 122 0.80 0.10 -1.64
CA LEU A 122 0.26 0.34 -0.29
C LEU A 122 0.97 1.51 0.41
N ASN A 123 0.16 2.29 1.12
CA ASN A 123 0.59 3.15 2.20
C ASN A 123 0.57 2.34 3.51
N MET A 124 1.69 2.26 4.21
CA MET A 124 1.88 1.49 5.43
C MET A 124 2.28 2.38 6.59
N ARG A 125 1.63 2.22 7.74
CA ARG A 125 2.02 2.94 8.95
C ARG A 125 3.44 2.57 9.43
N PRO A 126 4.14 3.42 10.20
CA PRO A 126 5.39 3.02 10.83
C PRO A 126 5.14 1.85 11.79
N LEU A 127 6.08 0.91 11.87
CA LEU A 127 6.00 -0.25 12.79
C LEU A 127 6.79 -0.03 14.08
N LYS A 128 7.90 0.69 13.98
CA LYS A 128 8.79 0.98 15.10
C LYS A 128 9.32 2.39 14.94
N VAL A 129 9.44 3.09 16.06
CA VAL A 129 10.21 4.33 16.24
C VAL A 129 11.05 4.16 17.50
N GLU A 130 12.27 4.67 17.50
CA GLU A 130 13.22 4.44 18.58
C GLU A 130 14.18 5.61 18.75
N ILE A 131 14.30 6.09 19.98
CA ILE A 131 15.35 7.01 20.42
C ILE A 131 16.60 6.20 20.79
N LEU A 132 17.70 6.46 20.09
CA LEU A 132 18.98 5.81 20.31
C LEU A 132 19.66 6.35 21.57
N GLY A 133 20.21 5.44 22.39
CA GLY A 133 20.90 5.82 23.63
C GLY A 133 19.97 6.38 24.71
N LYS A 134 18.68 6.01 24.66
CA LYS A 134 17.73 6.29 25.74
C LYS A 134 18.20 5.70 27.07
N ASP A 135 17.68 6.24 28.16
CA ASP A 135 17.95 5.84 29.56
C ASP A 135 19.33 6.23 30.12
N GLN A 136 20.19 6.90 29.35
CA GLN A 136 21.38 7.55 29.91
C GLN A 136 20.99 8.68 30.87
N ILE A 137 21.82 8.91 31.89
CA ILE A 137 21.67 10.05 32.79
C ILE A 137 22.35 11.26 32.15
N LEU A 138 21.63 12.36 32.05
CA LEU A 138 22.10 13.59 31.45
C LEU A 138 22.60 14.56 32.54
N SER A 139 23.58 15.38 32.18
CA SER A 139 24.03 16.52 32.99
C SER A 139 23.42 17.81 32.46
N ALA A 140 22.84 18.62 33.34
CA ALA A 140 22.31 19.93 32.99
C ALA A 140 23.40 20.81 32.34
N GLY A 141 23.04 21.54 31.28
CA GLY A 141 23.95 22.44 30.55
C GLY A 141 24.92 21.76 29.58
N LYS A 142 25.07 20.43 29.61
CA LYS A 142 25.89 19.69 28.64
C LYS A 142 25.08 19.37 27.38
N THR A 143 25.66 19.55 26.20
CA THR A 143 25.00 19.21 24.93
C THR A 143 25.21 17.74 24.56
N TYR A 144 24.15 17.08 24.11
CA TYR A 144 24.11 15.70 23.65
C TYR A 144 23.62 15.63 22.20
N ASP A 145 24.19 14.72 21.41
CA ASP A 145 23.62 14.35 20.11
C ASP A 145 22.72 13.12 20.30
N VAL A 146 21.41 13.35 20.24
CA VAL A 146 20.41 12.30 20.37
C VAL A 146 19.82 12.00 19.00
N ARG A 147 19.67 10.71 18.70
CA ARG A 147 19.21 10.24 17.39
C ARG A 147 17.91 9.46 17.53
N CYS A 148 17.06 9.56 16.52
CA CYS A 148 15.85 8.78 16.41
C CYS A 148 15.71 8.18 15.02
N GLN A 149 15.25 6.94 14.95
CA GLN A 149 15.01 6.19 13.72
C GLN A 149 13.61 5.57 13.71
N SER A 150 13.10 5.27 12.52
CA SER A 150 11.85 4.50 12.37
C SER A 150 11.93 3.52 11.21
N THR A 151 11.11 2.47 11.28
CA THR A 151 11.06 1.42 10.27
C THR A 151 9.62 1.03 9.93
N GLY A 152 9.43 0.50 8.72
CA GLY A 152 8.16 -0.10 8.28
C GLY A 152 7.15 0.87 7.68
N SER A 153 7.40 2.18 7.66
CA SER A 153 6.50 3.14 7.00
C SER A 153 6.70 3.15 5.49
N ARG A 154 5.61 3.20 4.73
CA ARG A 154 5.62 3.48 3.29
C ARG A 154 4.52 4.50 2.95
N PRO A 155 4.81 5.66 2.34
CA PRO A 155 6.15 6.22 2.15
C PRO A 155 6.91 6.39 3.49
N PRO A 156 8.23 6.67 3.44
CA PRO A 156 9.03 6.87 4.64
C PRO A 156 8.39 7.88 5.61
N ALA A 157 8.44 7.57 6.90
CA ALA A 157 7.85 8.40 7.93
C ALA A 157 8.60 9.73 8.07
N VAL A 158 7.86 10.78 8.41
CA VAL A 158 8.42 12.05 8.87
C VAL A 158 8.68 11.92 10.37
N LEU A 159 9.93 12.13 10.76
CA LEU A 159 10.35 12.08 12.16
C LEU A 159 10.43 13.48 12.77
N THR A 160 9.87 13.65 13.96
CA THR A 160 9.87 14.92 14.69
C THR A 160 10.21 14.75 16.16
N TRP A 161 10.93 15.72 16.73
CA TRP A 161 11.28 15.76 18.14
C TRP A 161 10.35 16.67 18.92
N TRP A 162 9.98 16.26 20.13
CA TRP A 162 9.05 17.00 21.00
C TRP A 162 9.50 16.98 22.45
N LYS A 163 9.31 18.09 23.16
CA LYS A 163 9.47 18.20 24.62
C LYS A 163 8.37 19.12 25.16
N SER A 164 7.60 18.65 26.15
CA SER A 164 6.49 19.42 26.76
C SER A 164 5.56 20.08 25.72
N SER A 165 5.09 19.29 24.75
CA SER A 165 4.21 19.72 23.66
C SER A 165 4.81 20.68 22.63
N LYS A 166 6.08 21.10 22.80
CA LYS A 166 6.79 21.93 21.83
C LYS A 166 7.62 21.05 20.90
N GLN A 167 7.43 21.25 19.59
CA GLN A 167 8.29 20.64 18.58
C GLN A 167 9.69 21.28 18.62
N LEU A 168 10.72 20.44 18.62
CA LEU A 168 12.13 20.84 18.59
C LEU A 168 12.68 20.72 17.17
N LYS A 169 13.67 21.56 16.85
CA LYS A 169 14.33 21.55 15.53
C LYS A 169 15.36 20.43 15.46
N GLY A 170 15.01 19.35 14.78
CA GLY A 170 15.93 18.26 14.44
C GLY A 170 16.66 18.49 13.11
N GLN A 171 17.70 17.69 12.85
CA GLN A 171 18.41 17.61 11.59
C GLN A 171 18.16 16.26 10.94
N LYS A 172 17.70 16.25 9.68
CA LYS A 172 17.48 15.01 8.94
C LYS A 172 18.81 14.33 8.63
N LYS A 173 18.87 13.02 8.85
CA LYS A 173 19.99 12.13 8.49
C LYS A 173 19.44 11.02 7.58
N ASN A 174 20.33 10.22 6.98
CA ASN A 174 19.91 9.13 6.07
C ASN A 174 18.95 8.14 6.75
N ASP A 175 19.23 7.79 8.01
CA ASP A 175 18.47 6.76 8.74
C ASP A 175 17.54 7.33 9.82
N GLY A 176 17.28 8.65 9.81
CA GLY A 176 16.36 9.26 10.76
C GLY A 176 16.56 10.75 11.02
N VAL A 177 16.44 11.16 12.27
CA VAL A 177 16.57 12.57 12.70
C VAL A 177 17.47 12.67 13.94
N SER A 178 18.42 13.60 13.92
CA SER A 178 19.25 13.95 15.07
C SER A 178 18.81 15.24 15.73
N LEU A 179 19.12 15.42 17.01
CA LEU A 179 18.85 16.62 17.79
C LEU A 179 20.06 16.91 18.67
N GLN A 180 20.56 18.15 18.60
CA GLN A 180 21.49 18.66 19.61
C GLN A 180 20.66 19.11 20.81
N PHE A 181 20.71 18.33 21.90
CA PHE A 181 19.89 18.53 23.08
C PHE A 181 20.73 18.96 24.27
N THR A 182 20.40 20.11 24.86
CA THR A 182 21.03 20.63 26.07
C THR A 182 19.97 20.70 27.17
N PRO A 183 19.89 19.70 28.07
CA PRO A 183 18.88 19.66 29.12
C PRO A 183 19.15 20.70 30.21
N THR A 184 18.09 21.19 30.83
CA THR A 184 18.15 22.00 32.05
C THR A 184 17.70 21.20 33.26
N VAL A 185 17.94 21.71 34.47
CA VAL A 185 17.46 21.08 35.71
C VAL A 185 15.94 20.92 35.75
N GLU A 186 15.21 21.82 35.08
CA GLU A 186 13.76 21.75 34.96
C GLU A 186 13.28 20.61 34.05
N ASP A 187 14.17 19.99 33.27
CA ASP A 187 13.83 18.88 32.39
C ASP A 187 13.75 17.53 33.13
N GLU A 188 14.13 17.47 34.41
CA GLU A 188 14.02 16.27 35.23
C GLU A 188 12.59 15.70 35.22
N GLY A 189 12.48 14.41 34.92
CA GLY A 189 11.20 13.69 34.87
C GLY A 189 10.30 14.02 33.68
N LYS A 190 10.64 15.03 32.85
CA LYS A 190 9.93 15.33 31.60
C LYS A 190 10.26 14.30 30.51
N PHE A 191 9.44 14.26 29.47
CA PHE A 191 9.66 13.38 28.32
C PHE A 191 10.26 14.13 27.14
N LEU A 192 11.35 13.58 26.61
CA LEU A 192 11.78 13.82 25.24
C LEU A 192 11.12 12.75 24.36
N VAL A 193 10.39 13.19 23.34
CA VAL A 193 9.58 12.30 22.50
C VAL A 193 10.06 12.40 21.06
N CYS A 194 10.23 11.26 20.41
CA CYS A 194 10.38 11.18 18.97
C CYS A 194 9.12 10.57 18.37
N ARG A 195 8.50 11.30 17.44
CA ARG A 195 7.29 10.86 16.74
C ARG A 195 7.58 10.52 15.30
N ALA A 196 7.04 9.40 14.82
CA ALA A 196 7.07 8.97 13.43
C ALA A 196 5.67 9.01 12.83
N GLU A 197 5.47 9.81 11.79
CA GLU A 197 4.19 9.98 11.10
C GLU A 197 4.32 9.65 9.62
N ASN A 198 3.42 8.84 9.09
CA ASN A 198 3.34 8.61 7.66
C ASN A 198 2.56 9.77 7.01
N PRO A 199 3.10 10.46 5.99
CA PRO A 199 2.44 11.62 5.38
C PRO A 199 1.14 11.28 4.64
N LYS A 200 0.90 10.00 4.32
CA LYS A 200 -0.35 9.49 3.72
C LYS A 200 -1.29 8.87 4.75
N LEU A 201 -0.82 8.63 5.97
CA LEU A 201 -1.57 8.04 7.08
C LEU A 201 -1.27 8.77 8.41
N PRO A 202 -1.66 10.05 8.53
CA PRO A 202 -1.28 10.89 9.67
C PRO A 202 -1.84 10.35 11.01
N GLU A 203 -3.03 9.75 11.00
CA GLU A 203 -3.67 9.19 12.21
C GLU A 203 -3.00 7.91 12.73
N ALA A 204 -2.10 7.31 11.96
CA ALA A 204 -1.41 6.07 12.31
C ALA A 204 0.02 6.31 12.85
N GLY A 205 0.32 7.52 13.31
CA GLY A 205 1.60 7.88 13.90
C GLY A 205 1.89 7.13 15.20
N ILE A 206 3.16 6.85 15.43
CA ILE A 206 3.65 6.22 16.67
C ILE A 206 4.78 7.07 17.28
N GLU A 207 5.02 6.93 18.57
CA GLU A 207 6.07 7.68 19.27
C GLU A 207 6.88 6.81 20.24
N ASP A 208 8.17 7.14 20.38
CA ASP A 208 9.03 6.64 21.46
C ASP A 208 9.31 7.79 22.43
N ARG A 209 9.30 7.48 23.73
CA ARG A 209 9.32 8.48 24.80
C ARG A 209 10.46 8.15 25.77
N TRP A 210 11.35 9.10 25.98
CA TRP A 210 12.43 8.99 26.94
C TRP A 210 12.18 9.91 28.13
N LYS A 211 11.93 9.31 29.30
CA LYS A 211 11.83 10.04 30.57
C LYS A 211 13.22 10.49 30.99
N LEU A 212 13.44 11.80 31.03
CA LEU A 212 14.74 12.39 31.27
C LEU A 212 15.14 12.25 32.74
N ARG A 213 16.39 11.84 32.96
CA ARG A 213 17.09 11.87 34.24
C ARG A 213 18.24 12.84 34.12
N VAL A 214 18.16 13.98 34.80
CA VAL A 214 19.06 15.12 34.70
C VAL A 214 19.68 15.42 36.06
N HIS A 215 21.00 15.33 36.15
CA HIS A 215 21.76 15.78 37.31
C HIS A 215 22.39 17.14 37.07
N CYS A 216 22.51 17.92 38.14
CA CYS A 216 23.34 19.12 38.18
C CYS A 216 24.66 18.79 38.89
N LYS A 217 25.79 19.22 38.34
CA LYS A 217 27.02 19.31 39.13
C LYS A 217 27.01 20.69 39.79
N TYR A 218 26.91 20.74 41.12
CA TYR A 218 27.21 21.97 41.85
C TYR A 218 28.67 22.33 41.59
N GLN A 219 28.91 23.50 41.00
CA GLN A 219 30.23 24.13 41.08
C GLN A 219 30.30 24.74 42.47
N VAL A 220 31.12 24.13 43.34
CA VAL A 220 31.55 24.76 44.58
C VAL A 220 32.66 25.71 44.16
N GLU A 221 32.41 27.02 44.28
CA GLU A 221 33.47 28.05 44.23
C GLU A 221 34.34 28.00 45.49
#